data_AF-A0A366S8M8-F1
#
_entry.id   AF-A0A366S8M8-F1
#
_cell.length_a   1.000
_cell.length_b   1.000
_cell.length_c   1.000
_cell.angle_alpha   90.00
_cell.angle_beta   90.00
_cell.angle_gamma   90.00
#
_symmetry.space_group_name_H-M   'P 1'
#
loop_
_entity.id
_entity.type
_entity.pdbx_description
1 polymer ?
#
loop_
_entity_poly.entity_id
_entity_poly.type
_entity_poly.pdbx_seq_one_letter_code
_entity_poly.pdbx_strand_id
1 'polypeptide(L)'
;MPKHPTAIVSHGDINPSPLEIYGQDGDVLLRIGNGGAGATGLIKELAQDYLKSRDIDGRISWVCNHSRNTQLALLKGYVDFALTYERDQEALAEAEGWSYTAGCVFHDHFCLAGPLSDPAGLASTTSLVDAFERIAASGTLFHSRADLSATMWKERAIWSLSGRTPWEDKSSWYRTSVLSPSEALKVADTAGAYFLTDRSTVLRQTGLGNIVNSTIFFEPSHAEDVLMNSCYALFSPKVDNIYVHDFFTYLVSPRGQTVIATRSYGPGAVPRTRRSDNDIYAENVSNNKIVPLTIIKGAGHEHIPIPEGECAIIADFHSVKSQSAHSTPYLTTGFYRVVPGPTRYGEYDYEETKYVLKGQIDITDEATGKTHHLVAGDWAFFHVGSKAQFSTKTEGVAFYAVTRPKNDGHPNLVGREEDVSKL
;
A
#
# COMPACT_ATOMS: atom_id res chain seq x y z
N MET A 1 -7.91 -26.51 4.45
CA MET A 1 -8.73 -25.30 4.66
C MET A 1 -8.18 -24.48 5.82
N PRO A 2 -8.37 -23.15 5.88
CA PRO A 2 -7.95 -22.35 7.03
C PRO A 2 -8.67 -22.81 8.32
N LYS A 3 -8.05 -22.57 9.49
CA LYS A 3 -8.61 -22.95 10.81
C LYS A 3 -9.84 -22.11 11.19
N HIS A 4 -10.04 -20.97 10.54
CA HIS A 4 -11.16 -20.04 10.72
C HIS A 4 -11.67 -19.56 9.34
N PRO A 5 -12.96 -19.21 9.21
CA PRO A 5 -13.47 -18.57 8.00
C PRO A 5 -12.77 -17.22 7.76
N THR A 6 -12.51 -16.90 6.51
CA THR A 6 -11.87 -15.62 6.14
C THR A 6 -12.79 -14.44 6.47
N ALA A 7 -12.19 -13.33 6.90
CA ALA A 7 -12.89 -12.07 7.09
C ALA A 7 -13.11 -11.30 5.78
N ILE A 8 -12.55 -11.77 4.64
CA ILE A 8 -12.83 -11.20 3.32
C ILE A 8 -14.28 -11.51 2.92
N VAL A 9 -15.07 -10.46 2.73
CA VAL A 9 -16.46 -10.56 2.31
C VAL A 9 -16.57 -10.51 0.79
N SER A 10 -17.29 -11.48 0.23
CA SER A 10 -17.57 -11.56 -1.22
C SER A 10 -18.46 -10.41 -1.67
N HIS A 11 -18.15 -9.86 -2.84
CA HIS A 11 -18.99 -8.87 -3.50
C HIS A 11 -19.72 -9.55 -4.67
N GLY A 12 -20.87 -10.14 -4.38
CA GLY A 12 -21.61 -10.97 -5.33
C GLY A 12 -21.05 -12.39 -5.46
N ASP A 13 -21.43 -13.06 -6.54
CA ASP A 13 -21.06 -14.45 -6.79
C ASP A 13 -19.59 -14.60 -7.24
N ILE A 14 -18.95 -15.67 -6.78
CA ILE A 14 -17.60 -16.04 -7.19
C ILE A 14 -17.73 -16.96 -8.41
N ASN A 15 -17.22 -16.54 -9.56
CA ASN A 15 -17.19 -17.37 -10.75
C ASN A 15 -16.06 -18.41 -10.65
N PRO A 16 -16.36 -19.72 -10.69
CA PRO A 16 -15.33 -20.76 -10.62
C PRO A 16 -14.75 -21.13 -12.00
N SER A 17 -15.36 -20.68 -13.09
CA SER A 17 -15.12 -21.20 -14.43
C SER A 17 -14.36 -20.21 -15.31
N PRO A 18 -13.49 -20.72 -16.21
CA PRO A 18 -12.75 -19.85 -17.12
C PRO A 18 -13.71 -19.19 -18.11
N LEU A 19 -13.52 -17.88 -18.30
CA LEU A 19 -14.21 -17.12 -19.33
C LEU A 19 -13.52 -17.29 -20.69
N GLU A 20 -12.19 -17.29 -20.70
CA GLU A 20 -11.36 -17.54 -21.89
C GLU A 20 -10.18 -18.45 -21.55
N ILE A 21 -9.68 -19.17 -22.57
CA ILE A 21 -8.51 -20.03 -22.49
C ILE A 21 -7.57 -19.68 -23.64
N TYR A 22 -6.29 -19.52 -23.34
CA TYR A 22 -5.26 -19.07 -24.28
C TYR A 22 -4.20 -20.15 -24.49
N GLY A 23 -3.75 -20.32 -25.73
CA GLY A 23 -2.91 -21.44 -26.18
C GLY A 23 -3.66 -22.31 -27.19
N GLN A 24 -2.94 -23.10 -27.98
CA GLN A 24 -3.56 -23.91 -29.04
C GLN A 24 -3.86 -25.35 -28.57
N ASP A 25 -2.92 -26.00 -27.90
CA ASP A 25 -3.01 -27.41 -27.52
C ASP A 25 -2.48 -27.65 -26.09
N GLY A 26 -2.63 -28.89 -25.60
CA GLY A 26 -2.13 -29.32 -24.28
C GLY A 26 -3.04 -29.04 -23.08
N ASP A 27 -2.52 -29.37 -21.90
CA ASP A 27 -3.23 -29.21 -20.62
C ASP A 27 -3.33 -27.75 -20.19
N VAL A 28 -4.30 -27.44 -19.34
CA VAL A 28 -4.35 -26.14 -18.66
C VAL A 28 -3.29 -26.12 -17.56
N LEU A 29 -2.26 -25.33 -17.77
CA LEU A 29 -1.09 -25.24 -16.90
C LEU A 29 -1.28 -24.22 -15.76
N LEU A 30 -2.08 -23.19 -16.01
CA LEU A 30 -2.31 -22.09 -15.05
C LEU A 30 -3.72 -21.51 -15.21
N ARG A 31 -4.41 -21.28 -14.10
CA ARG A 31 -5.69 -20.54 -14.05
C ARG A 31 -5.47 -19.20 -13.35
N ILE A 32 -5.66 -18.12 -14.09
CA ILE A 32 -5.47 -16.75 -13.62
C ILE A 32 -6.81 -16.12 -13.28
N GLY A 33 -6.97 -15.65 -12.05
CA GLY A 33 -8.12 -14.86 -11.61
C GLY A 33 -7.84 -13.36 -11.76
N ASN A 34 -8.73 -12.63 -12.43
CA ASN A 34 -8.68 -11.17 -12.55
C ASN A 34 -9.98 -10.63 -13.15
N GLY A 35 -10.24 -9.33 -12.99
CA GLY A 35 -11.33 -8.63 -13.69
C GLY A 35 -10.82 -7.77 -14.85
N GLY A 36 -10.36 -6.56 -14.52
CA GLY A 36 -10.11 -5.50 -15.50
C GLY A 36 -9.03 -5.80 -16.54
N ALA A 37 -7.88 -6.34 -16.14
CA ALA A 37 -6.80 -6.67 -17.08
C ALA A 37 -7.24 -7.74 -18.09
N GLY A 38 -7.97 -8.75 -17.64
CA GLY A 38 -8.56 -9.75 -18.52
C GLY A 38 -9.55 -9.16 -19.52
N ALA A 39 -10.50 -8.32 -19.05
CA ALA A 39 -11.49 -7.67 -19.90
C ALA A 39 -10.88 -6.72 -20.95
N THR A 40 -9.73 -6.12 -20.64
CA THR A 40 -9.01 -5.36 -21.68
C THR A 40 -8.38 -6.27 -22.73
N GLY A 41 -8.10 -7.54 -22.40
CA GLY A 41 -7.34 -8.55 -23.15
C GLY A 41 -5.85 -8.63 -22.79
N LEU A 42 -5.40 -7.98 -21.70
CA LEU A 42 -3.98 -7.95 -21.32
C LEU A 42 -3.50 -9.33 -20.90
N ILE A 43 -4.36 -10.09 -20.21
CA ILE A 43 -4.06 -11.46 -19.80
C ILE A 43 -3.87 -12.37 -21.02
N LYS A 44 -4.66 -12.18 -22.09
CA LYS A 44 -4.51 -12.92 -23.33
C LYS A 44 -3.11 -12.74 -23.93
N GLU A 45 -2.68 -11.49 -24.11
CA GLU A 45 -1.37 -11.18 -24.69
C GLU A 45 -0.22 -11.73 -23.84
N LEU A 46 -0.29 -11.54 -22.52
CA LEU A 46 0.72 -12.05 -21.59
C LEU A 46 0.78 -13.58 -21.59
N ALA A 47 -0.37 -14.25 -21.61
CA ALA A 47 -0.43 -15.70 -21.66
C ALA A 47 0.16 -16.23 -22.98
N GLN A 48 -0.24 -15.65 -24.12
CA GLN A 48 0.24 -16.08 -25.43
C GLN A 48 1.74 -15.81 -25.61
N ASP A 49 2.23 -14.65 -25.16
CA ASP A 49 3.66 -14.34 -25.23
C ASP A 49 4.50 -15.20 -24.29
N TYR A 50 4.02 -15.47 -23.08
CA TYR A 50 4.67 -16.39 -22.15
C TYR A 50 4.81 -17.80 -22.73
N LEU A 51 3.70 -18.39 -23.22
CA LEU A 51 3.70 -19.73 -23.79
C LEU A 51 4.65 -19.81 -25.01
N LYS A 52 4.56 -18.83 -25.91
CA LYS A 52 5.39 -18.78 -27.12
C LYS A 52 6.87 -18.54 -26.83
N SER A 53 7.20 -17.63 -25.91
CA SER A 53 8.60 -17.26 -25.63
C SER A 53 9.40 -18.34 -24.92
N ARG A 54 8.72 -19.31 -24.30
CA ARG A 54 9.32 -20.44 -23.58
C ARG A 54 9.12 -21.79 -24.26
N ASP A 55 8.50 -21.79 -25.45
CA ASP A 55 8.18 -23.01 -26.21
C ASP A 55 7.39 -24.03 -25.37
N ILE A 56 6.40 -23.54 -24.63
CA ILE A 56 5.56 -24.36 -23.74
C ILE A 56 4.34 -24.84 -24.52
N ASP A 57 4.18 -26.16 -24.62
CA ASP A 57 2.96 -26.81 -25.09
C ASP A 57 1.93 -26.90 -23.96
N GLY A 58 0.95 -26.01 -23.98
CA GLY A 58 -0.10 -25.96 -22.98
C GLY A 58 -0.95 -24.68 -23.06
N ARG A 59 -1.89 -24.57 -22.11
CA ARG A 59 -2.88 -23.50 -22.09
C ARG A 59 -2.95 -22.78 -20.75
N ILE A 60 -3.33 -21.51 -20.80
CA ILE A 60 -3.57 -20.67 -19.62
C ILE A 60 -5.02 -20.20 -19.65
N SER A 61 -5.72 -20.38 -18.54
CA SER A 61 -7.13 -19.97 -18.41
C SER A 61 -7.26 -18.65 -17.70
N TRP A 62 -8.20 -17.81 -18.12
CA TRP A 62 -8.61 -16.63 -17.38
C TRP A 62 -10.00 -16.85 -16.76
N VAL A 63 -10.09 -16.74 -15.44
CA VAL A 63 -11.33 -16.78 -14.66
C VAL A 63 -11.70 -15.35 -14.27
N CYS A 64 -12.80 -14.83 -14.81
CA CYS A 64 -13.20 -13.44 -14.61
C CYS A 64 -13.92 -13.25 -13.27
N ASN A 65 -13.32 -12.46 -12.38
CA ASN A 65 -13.86 -12.07 -11.08
C ASN A 65 -13.41 -10.65 -10.71
N HIS A 66 -14.17 -9.95 -9.87
CA HIS A 66 -13.66 -8.73 -9.20
C HIS A 66 -12.53 -9.06 -8.21
N SER A 67 -11.81 -8.05 -7.71
CA SER A 67 -10.61 -8.23 -6.89
C SER A 67 -10.85 -9.10 -5.63
N ARG A 68 -11.81 -8.77 -4.75
CA ARG A 68 -12.17 -9.66 -3.61
C ARG A 68 -12.57 -11.06 -4.04
N ASN A 69 -13.45 -11.19 -5.04
CA ASN A 69 -13.90 -12.51 -5.50
C ASN A 69 -12.75 -13.32 -6.13
N THR A 70 -11.74 -12.65 -6.70
CA THR A 70 -10.51 -13.28 -7.19
C THR A 70 -9.68 -13.84 -6.03
N GLN A 71 -9.56 -13.12 -4.91
CA GLN A 71 -8.91 -13.64 -3.70
C GLN A 71 -9.68 -14.84 -3.12
N LEU A 72 -11.01 -14.75 -3.09
CA LEU A 72 -11.85 -15.86 -2.63
C LEU A 72 -11.82 -17.06 -3.60
N ALA A 73 -11.70 -16.81 -4.91
CA ALA A 73 -11.50 -17.86 -5.91
C ALA A 73 -10.15 -18.56 -5.72
N LEU A 74 -9.10 -17.82 -5.36
CA LEU A 74 -7.79 -18.38 -4.99
C LEU A 74 -7.91 -19.24 -3.74
N LEU A 75 -8.56 -18.74 -2.68
CA LEU A 75 -8.81 -19.49 -1.44
C LEU A 75 -9.58 -20.80 -1.70
N LYS A 76 -10.56 -20.78 -2.62
CA LYS A 76 -11.36 -21.94 -3.00
C LYS A 76 -10.67 -22.88 -3.99
N GLY A 77 -9.51 -22.51 -4.53
CA GLY A 77 -8.76 -23.30 -5.51
C GLY A 77 -9.35 -23.28 -6.93
N TYR A 78 -10.20 -22.29 -7.25
CA TYR A 78 -10.72 -22.09 -8.60
C TYR A 78 -9.68 -21.48 -9.53
N VAL A 79 -8.73 -20.73 -8.96
CA VAL A 79 -7.58 -20.15 -9.67
C VAL A 79 -6.29 -20.52 -8.94
N ASP A 80 -5.20 -20.55 -9.68
CA ASP A 80 -3.85 -20.82 -9.18
C ASP A 80 -3.08 -19.50 -8.91
N PHE A 81 -3.44 -18.45 -9.66
CA PHE A 81 -2.76 -17.17 -9.70
C PHE A 81 -3.79 -16.05 -9.64
N ALA A 82 -3.70 -15.15 -8.67
CA ALA A 82 -4.62 -14.02 -8.54
C ALA A 82 -3.92 -12.71 -8.88
N LEU A 83 -4.57 -11.88 -9.71
CA LEU A 83 -4.18 -10.50 -9.98
C LEU A 83 -5.24 -9.55 -9.41
N THR A 84 -4.90 -8.87 -8.32
CA THR A 84 -5.84 -8.10 -7.48
C THR A 84 -5.37 -6.67 -7.25
N TYR A 85 -6.26 -5.85 -6.68
CA TYR A 85 -6.09 -4.38 -6.59
C TYR A 85 -6.45 -3.81 -5.20
N GLU A 86 -6.53 -4.65 -4.16
CA GLU A 86 -7.08 -4.27 -2.85
C GLU A 86 -6.12 -4.62 -1.72
N ARG A 87 -5.13 -3.73 -1.48
CA ARG A 87 -4.03 -3.94 -0.53
C ARG A 87 -4.48 -4.38 0.86
N ASP A 88 -5.53 -3.77 1.41
CA ASP A 88 -6.05 -4.13 2.75
C ASP A 88 -6.58 -5.57 2.80
N GLN A 89 -7.24 -6.00 1.73
CA GLN A 89 -7.78 -7.36 1.62
C GLN A 89 -6.66 -8.37 1.37
N GLU A 90 -5.65 -7.99 0.58
CA GLU A 90 -4.46 -8.80 0.31
C GLU A 90 -3.64 -9.02 1.59
N ALA A 91 -3.46 -7.97 2.41
CA ALA A 91 -2.80 -8.06 3.71
C ALA A 91 -3.59 -8.93 4.71
N LEU A 92 -4.92 -8.86 4.68
CA LEU A 92 -5.77 -9.74 5.48
C LEU A 92 -5.62 -11.21 5.07
N ALA A 93 -5.59 -11.49 3.76
CA ALA A 93 -5.38 -12.85 3.23
C ALA A 93 -4.02 -13.46 3.68
N GLU A 94 -2.97 -12.64 3.71
CA GLU A 94 -1.65 -13.03 4.24
C GLU A 94 -1.66 -13.26 5.74
N ALA A 95 -2.27 -12.35 6.52
CA ALA A 95 -2.38 -12.48 7.97
C ALA A 95 -3.15 -13.75 8.37
N GLU A 96 -4.14 -14.14 7.57
CA GLU A 96 -4.89 -15.40 7.73
C GLU A 96 -4.13 -16.64 7.21
N GLY A 97 -2.99 -16.45 6.54
CA GLY A 97 -2.02 -17.49 6.19
C GLY A 97 -2.42 -18.41 5.04
N TRP A 98 -3.42 -18.05 4.24
CA TRP A 98 -3.85 -18.84 3.08
C TRP A 98 -3.48 -18.24 1.73
N SER A 99 -2.94 -17.03 1.72
CA SER A 99 -2.37 -16.35 0.55
C SER A 99 -0.98 -15.81 0.87
N TYR A 100 -0.21 -15.54 -0.18
CA TYR A 100 1.05 -14.81 -0.17
C TYR A 100 1.05 -13.80 -1.33
N THR A 101 1.34 -12.52 -1.06
CA THR A 101 1.51 -11.50 -2.09
C THR A 101 2.95 -11.54 -2.59
N ALA A 102 3.11 -11.88 -3.87
CA ALA A 102 4.41 -11.97 -4.52
C ALA A 102 5.01 -10.62 -4.88
N GLY A 103 4.16 -9.64 -5.18
CA GLY A 103 4.58 -8.28 -5.50
C GLY A 103 3.69 -7.58 -6.53
N CYS A 104 4.01 -6.31 -6.77
CA CYS A 104 3.33 -5.49 -7.77
C CYS A 104 3.73 -5.94 -9.18
N VAL A 105 2.75 -6.13 -10.05
CA VAL A 105 2.94 -6.52 -11.45
C VAL A 105 2.92 -5.31 -12.37
N PHE A 106 1.94 -4.42 -12.18
CA PHE A 106 1.80 -3.19 -12.96
C PHE A 106 0.92 -2.18 -12.24
N HIS A 107 1.01 -0.92 -12.65
CA HIS A 107 0.13 0.14 -12.18
C HIS A 107 -0.94 0.42 -13.22
N ASP A 108 -2.20 0.39 -12.77
CA ASP A 108 -3.27 1.11 -13.45
C ASP A 108 -3.59 2.38 -12.66
N HIS A 109 -4.40 3.26 -13.24
CA HIS A 109 -4.66 4.57 -12.66
C HIS A 109 -6.16 4.84 -12.65
N PHE A 110 -6.70 5.20 -11.49
CA PHE A 110 -7.98 5.90 -11.45
C PHE A 110 -7.78 7.38 -11.80
N CYS A 111 -8.83 8.02 -12.29
CA CYS A 111 -8.87 9.46 -12.45
C CYS A 111 -10.26 9.99 -12.08
N LEU A 112 -10.28 11.21 -11.56
CA LEU A 112 -11.49 12.02 -11.46
C LEU A 112 -11.60 12.84 -12.74
N ALA A 113 -12.67 12.63 -13.48
CA ALA A 113 -12.98 13.35 -14.70
C ALA A 113 -14.40 13.90 -14.64
N GLY A 114 -14.72 14.82 -15.54
CA GLY A 114 -16.02 15.47 -15.58
C GLY A 114 -16.10 16.54 -16.67
N PRO A 115 -17.17 17.34 -16.69
CA PRO A 115 -17.47 18.25 -17.80
C PRO A 115 -16.39 19.33 -18.00
N LEU A 116 -16.10 19.65 -19.27
CA LEU A 116 -15.16 20.71 -19.67
C LEU A 116 -15.50 22.09 -19.11
N SER A 117 -16.78 22.37 -18.86
CA SER A 117 -17.24 23.64 -18.29
C SER A 117 -16.91 23.79 -16.81
N ASP A 118 -16.45 22.73 -16.15
CA ASP A 118 -16.04 22.69 -14.74
C ASP A 118 -16.96 23.45 -13.76
N PRO A 119 -18.27 23.11 -13.69
CA PRO A 119 -19.24 23.85 -12.88
C PRO A 119 -18.98 23.77 -11.37
N ALA A 120 -18.19 22.79 -10.89
CA ALA A 120 -17.74 22.71 -9.50
C ALA A 120 -16.36 23.36 -9.26
N GLY A 121 -15.70 23.89 -10.30
CA GLY A 121 -14.43 24.61 -10.19
C GLY A 121 -13.25 23.75 -9.72
N LEU A 122 -13.17 22.50 -10.17
CA LEU A 122 -12.13 21.54 -9.78
C LEU A 122 -10.75 21.91 -10.29
N ALA A 123 -10.65 22.63 -11.42
CA ALA A 123 -9.37 23.09 -11.96
C ALA A 123 -8.62 24.07 -11.02
N SER A 124 -9.31 24.65 -10.04
CA SER A 124 -8.72 25.59 -9.08
C SER A 124 -8.28 24.93 -7.76
N THR A 125 -8.35 23.61 -7.65
CA THR A 125 -7.89 22.87 -6.47
C THR A 125 -6.91 21.75 -6.84
N THR A 126 -5.98 21.49 -5.94
CA THR A 126 -5.01 20.38 -6.02
C THR A 126 -5.32 19.27 -5.02
N SER A 127 -6.36 19.42 -4.20
CA SER A 127 -6.78 18.41 -3.22
C SER A 127 -7.95 17.61 -3.76
N LEU A 128 -7.78 16.29 -3.89
CA LEU A 128 -8.84 15.40 -4.33
C LEU A 128 -10.04 15.41 -3.37
N VAL A 129 -9.78 15.55 -2.07
CA VAL A 129 -10.85 15.63 -1.05
C VAL A 129 -11.65 16.92 -1.22
N ASP A 130 -10.98 18.06 -1.38
CA ASP A 130 -11.64 19.35 -1.66
C ASP A 130 -12.44 19.29 -2.98
N ALA A 131 -11.92 18.61 -4.00
CA ALA A 131 -12.65 18.43 -5.26
C ALA A 131 -13.98 17.69 -5.08
N PHE A 132 -14.00 16.61 -4.29
CA PHE A 132 -15.23 15.89 -3.95
C PHE A 132 -16.17 16.77 -3.11
N GLU A 133 -15.64 17.55 -2.16
CA GLU A 133 -16.45 18.50 -1.38
C GLU A 133 -17.11 19.57 -2.27
N ARG A 134 -16.39 20.12 -3.26
CA ARG A 134 -16.91 21.10 -4.22
C ARG A 134 -17.99 20.54 -5.13
N ILE A 135 -17.84 19.30 -5.60
CA ILE A 135 -18.90 18.61 -6.36
C ILE A 135 -20.18 18.57 -5.52
N ALA A 136 -20.07 18.14 -4.26
CA ALA A 136 -21.22 18.05 -3.37
C ALA A 136 -21.82 19.42 -3.02
N ALA A 137 -20.98 20.43 -2.76
CA ALA A 137 -21.41 21.79 -2.39
C ALA A 137 -22.09 22.53 -3.55
N SER A 138 -21.62 22.33 -4.79
CA SER A 138 -22.23 22.90 -5.99
C SER A 138 -23.53 22.19 -6.40
N GLY A 139 -23.75 20.96 -5.91
CA GLY A 139 -24.86 20.11 -6.36
C GLY A 139 -24.72 19.65 -7.82
N THR A 140 -23.51 19.70 -8.37
CA THR A 140 -23.26 19.20 -9.74
C THR A 140 -23.41 17.68 -9.76
N LEU A 141 -23.90 17.15 -10.88
CA LEU A 141 -24.04 15.71 -11.06
C LEU A 141 -22.71 14.98 -10.84
N PHE A 142 -22.76 13.92 -10.05
CA PHE A 142 -21.71 12.91 -9.92
C PHE A 142 -22.30 11.56 -10.30
N HIS A 143 -21.60 10.79 -11.12
CA HIS A 143 -22.06 9.49 -11.59
C HIS A 143 -21.22 8.36 -10.97
N SER A 144 -21.88 7.49 -10.22
CA SER A 144 -21.34 6.26 -9.65
C SER A 144 -21.80 5.03 -10.42
N ARG A 145 -20.94 4.02 -10.52
CA ARG A 145 -21.30 2.73 -11.13
C ARG A 145 -22.17 1.86 -10.23
N ALA A 146 -22.11 2.04 -8.90
CA ALA A 146 -22.93 1.28 -7.93
C ALA A 146 -22.98 -0.25 -8.17
N ASP A 147 -21.92 -0.83 -8.73
CA ASP A 147 -21.90 -2.19 -9.31
C ASP A 147 -20.95 -3.15 -8.58
N LEU A 148 -20.59 -2.83 -7.34
CA LEU A 148 -19.65 -3.60 -6.51
C LEU A 148 -18.20 -3.67 -7.05
N SER A 149 -17.87 -2.89 -8.08
CA SER A 149 -16.52 -2.83 -8.66
C SER A 149 -15.51 -2.12 -7.76
N ALA A 150 -14.22 -2.35 -8.03
CA ALA A 150 -13.12 -1.62 -7.39
C ALA A 150 -13.24 -0.10 -7.58
N THR A 151 -13.70 0.36 -8.76
CA THR A 151 -13.96 1.77 -9.04
C THR A 151 -14.99 2.35 -8.08
N MET A 152 -16.12 1.65 -7.87
CA MET A 152 -17.16 2.08 -6.95
C MET A 152 -16.66 2.13 -5.51
N TRP A 153 -15.93 1.11 -5.05
CA TRP A 153 -15.39 1.11 -3.69
C TRP A 153 -14.32 2.17 -3.48
N LYS A 154 -13.46 2.45 -4.47
CA LYS A 154 -12.48 3.53 -4.42
C LYS A 154 -13.18 4.89 -4.34
N GLU A 155 -14.20 5.11 -5.18
CA GLU A 155 -15.02 6.32 -5.17
C GLU A 155 -15.68 6.54 -3.80
N ARG A 156 -16.30 5.52 -3.23
CA ARG A 156 -16.91 5.61 -1.90
C ARG A 156 -15.89 5.88 -0.80
N ALA A 157 -14.71 5.26 -0.87
CA ALA A 157 -13.64 5.55 0.09
C ALA A 157 -13.23 7.03 0.05
N ILE A 158 -13.10 7.64 -1.13
CA ILE A 158 -12.76 9.06 -1.29
C ILE A 158 -13.91 9.95 -0.78
N TRP A 159 -15.17 9.62 -1.07
CA TRP A 159 -16.32 10.31 -0.50
C TRP A 159 -16.31 10.27 1.04
N SER A 160 -16.02 9.12 1.64
CA SER A 160 -15.91 9.00 3.10
C SER A 160 -14.77 9.86 3.66
N LEU A 161 -13.65 10.02 2.95
CA LEU A 161 -12.58 10.95 3.35
C LEU A 161 -13.04 12.41 3.37
N SER A 162 -14.01 12.78 2.51
CA SER A 162 -14.68 14.10 2.54
C SER A 162 -15.81 14.19 3.58
N GLY A 163 -16.00 13.17 4.41
CA GLY A 163 -17.07 13.11 5.42
C GLY A 163 -18.47 12.97 4.82
N ARG A 164 -18.60 12.47 3.58
CA ARG A 164 -19.88 12.35 2.86
C ARG A 164 -20.19 10.90 2.49
N THR A 165 -21.47 10.54 2.52
CA THR A 165 -21.97 9.23 2.10
C THR A 165 -23.14 9.38 1.12
N PRO A 166 -22.92 9.97 -0.08
CA PRO A 166 -24.02 10.33 -0.98
C PRO A 166 -24.88 9.14 -1.47
N TRP A 167 -24.36 7.91 -1.38
CA TRP A 167 -25.13 6.68 -1.64
C TRP A 167 -26.15 6.35 -0.54
N GLU A 168 -25.95 6.81 0.69
CA GLU A 168 -26.87 6.66 1.82
C GLU A 168 -27.86 7.82 1.87
N ASP A 169 -27.37 9.05 1.68
CA ASP A 169 -28.17 10.28 1.77
C ASP A 169 -29.16 10.45 0.59
N LYS A 170 -29.02 9.62 -0.46
CA LYS A 170 -29.83 9.68 -1.69
C LYS A 170 -29.83 11.08 -2.34
N SER A 171 -28.67 11.73 -2.31
CA SER A 171 -28.45 13.04 -2.90
C SER A 171 -28.89 13.06 -4.38
N SER A 172 -29.73 14.02 -4.76
CA SER A 172 -30.29 14.12 -6.12
C SER A 172 -29.23 14.31 -7.22
N TRP A 173 -28.06 14.83 -6.85
CA TRP A 173 -26.92 15.01 -7.73
C TRP A 173 -26.04 13.76 -7.86
N TYR A 174 -26.18 12.77 -6.97
CA TYR A 174 -25.45 11.51 -7.03
C TYR A 174 -26.25 10.47 -7.81
N ARG A 175 -25.88 10.26 -9.08
CA ARG A 175 -26.55 9.33 -10.00
C ARG A 175 -25.84 7.99 -10.00
N THR A 176 -26.62 6.92 -10.10
CA THR A 176 -26.11 5.55 -10.12
C THR A 176 -26.58 4.81 -11.35
N SER A 177 -25.72 3.98 -11.93
CA SER A 177 -26.11 3.03 -12.98
C SER A 177 -25.23 1.79 -12.95
N VAL A 178 -25.83 0.60 -12.96
CA VAL A 178 -25.09 -0.66 -13.07
C VAL A 178 -24.81 -0.94 -14.54
N LEU A 179 -23.70 -0.37 -15.04
CA LEU A 179 -23.27 -0.43 -16.44
C LEU A 179 -21.80 -0.81 -16.54
N SER A 180 -21.37 -1.26 -17.72
CA SER A 180 -19.94 -1.47 -17.98
C SER A 180 -19.16 -0.14 -17.83
N PRO A 181 -17.84 -0.17 -17.57
CA PRO A 181 -17.03 1.05 -17.46
C PRO A 181 -17.22 1.99 -18.66
N SER A 182 -17.26 1.44 -19.88
CA SER A 182 -17.43 2.24 -21.09
C SER A 182 -18.81 2.88 -21.22
N GLU A 183 -19.88 2.19 -20.81
CA GLU A 183 -21.25 2.70 -20.92
C GLU A 183 -21.53 3.74 -19.84
N ALA A 184 -21.11 3.47 -18.59
CA ALA A 184 -21.20 4.42 -17.49
C ALA A 184 -20.50 5.75 -17.83
N LEU A 185 -19.34 5.66 -18.49
CA LEU A 185 -18.57 6.83 -18.92
C LEU A 185 -19.31 7.68 -19.96
N LYS A 186 -19.96 7.05 -20.94
CA LYS A 186 -20.76 7.76 -21.96
C LYS A 186 -21.99 8.44 -21.35
N VAL A 187 -22.64 7.76 -20.40
CA VAL A 187 -23.78 8.31 -19.65
C VAL A 187 -23.34 9.53 -18.85
N ALA A 188 -22.22 9.44 -18.14
CA ALA A 188 -21.68 10.56 -17.37
C ALA A 188 -21.28 11.75 -18.24
N ASP A 189 -20.62 11.51 -19.38
CA ASP A 189 -20.25 12.55 -20.35
C ASP A 189 -21.48 13.28 -20.90
N THR A 190 -22.49 12.52 -21.33
CA THR A 190 -23.74 13.07 -21.89
C THR A 190 -24.51 13.88 -20.84
N ALA A 191 -24.48 13.44 -19.59
CA ALA A 191 -25.15 14.11 -18.49
C ALA A 191 -24.40 15.35 -17.97
N GLY A 192 -23.15 15.57 -18.37
CA GLY A 192 -22.29 16.60 -17.78
C GLY A 192 -21.97 16.30 -16.31
N ALA A 193 -21.78 15.03 -15.96
CA ALA A 193 -21.48 14.61 -14.60
C ALA A 193 -19.98 14.42 -14.38
N TYR A 194 -19.52 14.68 -13.15
CA TYR A 194 -18.22 14.18 -12.69
C TYR A 194 -18.29 12.67 -12.40
N PHE A 195 -17.18 11.97 -12.52
CA PHE A 195 -17.11 10.53 -12.29
C PHE A 195 -15.68 10.08 -11.95
N LEU A 196 -15.56 9.04 -11.14
CA LEU A 196 -14.30 8.32 -10.94
C LEU A 196 -14.25 7.11 -11.89
N THR A 197 -13.15 6.92 -12.61
CA THR A 197 -12.99 5.82 -13.57
C THR A 197 -11.53 5.43 -13.75
N ASP A 198 -11.26 4.30 -14.41
CA ASP A 198 -9.92 4.00 -14.90
C ASP A 198 -9.51 4.95 -16.04
N ARG A 199 -8.29 5.48 -15.96
CA ARG A 199 -7.70 6.38 -16.96
C ARG A 199 -7.68 5.77 -18.36
N SER A 200 -7.38 4.47 -18.45
CA SER A 200 -7.38 3.73 -19.71
C SER A 200 -8.75 3.73 -20.40
N THR A 201 -9.83 3.65 -19.63
CA THR A 201 -11.20 3.71 -20.14
C THR A 201 -11.49 5.09 -20.72
N VAL A 202 -11.10 6.17 -20.03
CA VAL A 202 -11.25 7.55 -20.55
C VAL A 202 -10.53 7.72 -21.87
N LEU A 203 -9.22 7.45 -21.89
CA LEU A 203 -8.40 7.65 -23.08
C LEU A 203 -8.88 6.83 -24.27
N ARG A 204 -9.30 5.58 -24.05
CA ARG A 204 -9.86 4.75 -25.12
C ARG A 204 -11.16 5.34 -25.65
N GLN A 205 -12.09 5.74 -24.79
CA GLN A 205 -13.37 6.28 -25.24
C GLN A 205 -13.21 7.66 -25.93
N THR A 206 -12.32 8.51 -25.43
CA THR A 206 -11.95 9.78 -26.08
C THR A 206 -11.31 9.53 -27.45
N GLY A 207 -10.37 8.57 -27.54
CA GLY A 207 -9.73 8.22 -28.82
C GLY A 207 -10.68 7.61 -29.85
N LEU A 208 -11.77 6.98 -29.40
CA LEU A 208 -12.86 6.51 -30.25
C LEU A 208 -13.89 7.60 -30.60
N GLY A 209 -13.74 8.82 -30.07
CA GLY A 209 -14.69 9.92 -30.25
C GLY A 209 -16.03 9.72 -29.52
N ASN A 210 -16.10 8.76 -28.59
CA ASN A 210 -17.33 8.46 -27.85
C ASN A 210 -17.60 9.43 -26.69
N ILE A 211 -16.59 10.20 -26.30
CA ILE A 211 -16.61 11.15 -25.19
C ILE A 211 -15.89 12.40 -25.64
N VAL A 212 -16.60 13.52 -25.60
CA VAL A 212 -16.13 14.80 -26.13
C VAL A 212 -16.37 15.97 -25.18
N ASN A 213 -17.20 15.78 -24.14
CA ASN A 213 -17.58 16.84 -23.22
C ASN A 213 -16.85 16.78 -21.87
N SER A 214 -15.99 15.79 -21.66
CA SER A 214 -15.31 15.54 -20.40
C SER A 214 -13.79 15.63 -20.50
N THR A 215 -13.16 16.08 -19.42
CA THR A 215 -11.71 16.09 -19.23
C THR A 215 -11.32 15.48 -17.88
N ILE A 216 -10.05 15.11 -17.73
CA ILE A 216 -9.47 14.65 -16.48
C ILE A 216 -9.06 15.87 -15.64
N PHE A 217 -9.47 15.89 -14.38
CA PHE A 217 -9.08 16.92 -13.40
C PHE A 217 -8.03 16.39 -12.42
N PHE A 218 -8.16 15.13 -12.00
CA PHE A 218 -7.19 14.48 -11.12
C PHE A 218 -6.77 13.13 -11.69
N GLU A 219 -5.47 12.89 -11.70
CA GLU A 219 -4.82 11.62 -11.98
C GLU A 219 -3.65 11.45 -11.01
N PRO A 220 -3.20 10.21 -10.74
CA PRO A 220 -2.17 9.97 -9.75
C PRO A 220 -0.85 10.61 -10.16
N SER A 221 -0.22 11.29 -9.21
CA SER A 221 1.06 11.99 -9.43
C SER A 221 2.30 11.17 -9.05
N HIS A 222 2.13 10.17 -8.17
CA HIS A 222 3.18 9.28 -7.69
C HIS A 222 2.62 7.89 -7.32
N ALA A 223 3.51 6.92 -7.04
CA ALA A 223 3.13 5.51 -6.78
C ALA A 223 2.24 5.30 -5.55
N GLU A 224 2.36 6.16 -4.54
CA GLU A 224 1.58 6.13 -3.30
C GLU A 224 0.26 6.92 -3.37
N ASP A 225 -0.09 7.45 -4.55
CA ASP A 225 -1.28 8.30 -4.71
C ASP A 225 -2.57 7.49 -4.46
N VAL A 226 -3.58 8.10 -3.82
CA VAL A 226 -4.85 7.42 -3.53
C VAL A 226 -5.57 6.94 -4.80
N LEU A 227 -5.33 7.60 -5.93
CA LEU A 227 -5.83 7.22 -7.26
C LEU A 227 -4.97 6.15 -7.95
N MET A 228 -3.87 5.73 -7.36
CA MET A 228 -3.10 4.60 -7.86
C MET A 228 -3.91 3.30 -7.73
N ASN A 229 -3.92 2.52 -8.80
CA ASN A 229 -4.62 1.24 -8.88
C ASN A 229 -3.63 0.12 -9.22
N SER A 230 -2.73 -0.15 -8.26
CA SER A 230 -1.65 -1.13 -8.41
C SER A 230 -2.18 -2.56 -8.43
N CYS A 231 -1.78 -3.33 -9.44
CA CYS A 231 -2.11 -4.74 -9.56
C CYS A 231 -1.04 -5.59 -8.88
N TYR A 232 -1.43 -6.42 -7.91
CA TYR A 232 -0.54 -7.34 -7.22
C TYR A 232 -0.83 -8.79 -7.59
N ALA A 233 0.22 -9.61 -7.62
CA ALA A 233 0.13 -11.05 -7.80
C ALA A 233 0.04 -11.75 -6.45
N LEU A 234 -0.96 -12.60 -6.28
CA LEU A 234 -1.21 -13.40 -5.08
C LEU A 234 -1.21 -14.90 -5.42
N PHE A 235 -0.59 -15.69 -4.54
CA PHE A 235 -0.50 -17.15 -4.66
C PHE A 235 -1.07 -17.83 -3.42
N SER A 236 -1.54 -19.06 -3.56
CA SER A 236 -1.77 -19.90 -2.39
C SER A 236 -0.49 -20.67 -2.05
N PRO A 237 0.00 -20.64 -0.80
CA PRO A 237 1.18 -21.41 -0.39
C PRO A 237 0.95 -22.93 -0.41
N LYS A 238 -0.28 -23.37 -0.69
CA LYS A 238 -0.68 -24.78 -0.76
C LYS A 238 -0.68 -25.34 -2.17
N VAL A 239 -0.57 -24.46 -3.18
CA VAL A 239 -0.57 -24.87 -4.59
C VAL A 239 0.86 -25.12 -5.01
N ASP A 240 1.19 -26.39 -5.22
CA ASP A 240 2.46 -26.81 -5.80
C ASP A 240 2.33 -26.86 -7.33
N ASN A 241 2.36 -25.67 -7.95
CA ASN A 241 2.31 -25.51 -9.40
C ASN A 241 3.49 -24.62 -9.85
N ILE A 242 4.44 -25.22 -10.56
CA ILE A 242 5.66 -24.55 -11.05
C ILE A 242 5.37 -23.33 -11.93
N TYR A 243 4.26 -23.36 -12.69
CA TYR A 243 3.88 -22.27 -13.58
C TYR A 243 3.46 -21.01 -12.83
N VAL A 244 3.04 -21.09 -11.56
CA VAL A 244 2.68 -19.91 -10.76
C VAL A 244 3.87 -18.98 -10.59
N HIS A 245 5.00 -19.51 -10.11
CA HIS A 245 6.21 -18.73 -9.84
C HIS A 245 6.90 -18.33 -11.14
N ASP A 246 6.91 -19.22 -12.13
CA ASP A 246 7.55 -18.97 -13.42
C ASP A 246 6.80 -17.90 -14.23
N PHE A 247 5.46 -17.92 -14.21
CA PHE A 247 4.64 -16.89 -14.83
C PHE A 247 4.81 -15.55 -14.12
N PHE A 248 4.82 -15.49 -12.78
CA PHE A 248 5.12 -14.25 -12.06
C PHE A 248 6.49 -13.67 -12.43
N THR A 249 7.52 -14.52 -12.46
CA THR A 249 8.88 -14.13 -12.87
C THR A 249 8.88 -13.54 -14.28
N TYR A 250 8.11 -14.13 -15.20
CA TYR A 250 7.91 -13.58 -16.54
C TYR A 250 7.19 -12.22 -16.49
N LEU A 251 6.11 -12.08 -15.73
CA LEU A 251 5.33 -10.83 -15.66
C LEU A 251 6.18 -9.64 -15.20
N VAL A 252 7.09 -9.86 -14.24
CA VAL A 252 7.99 -8.82 -13.72
C VAL A 252 9.30 -8.68 -14.51
N SER A 253 9.54 -9.56 -15.49
CA SER A 253 10.72 -9.48 -16.37
C SER A 253 10.64 -8.31 -17.36
N PRO A 254 11.77 -7.88 -17.95
CA PRO A 254 11.75 -6.85 -19.01
C PRO A 254 10.81 -7.18 -20.18
N ARG A 255 10.67 -8.47 -20.53
CA ARG A 255 9.79 -8.91 -21.62
C ARG A 255 8.31 -8.74 -21.24
N GLY A 256 7.91 -9.26 -20.08
CA GLY A 256 6.54 -9.13 -19.57
C GLY A 256 6.16 -7.66 -19.39
N GLN A 257 7.05 -6.85 -18.82
CA GLN A 257 6.85 -5.41 -18.68
C GLN A 257 6.74 -4.69 -20.03
N THR A 258 7.44 -5.14 -21.07
CA THR A 258 7.29 -4.62 -22.44
C THR A 258 5.90 -4.91 -23.00
N VAL A 259 5.37 -6.12 -22.80
CA VAL A 259 4.00 -6.47 -23.22
C VAL A 259 2.97 -5.62 -22.47
N ILE A 260 3.17 -5.41 -21.16
CA ILE A 260 2.32 -4.55 -20.34
C ILE A 260 2.36 -3.09 -20.84
N ALA A 261 3.56 -2.57 -21.14
CA ALA A 261 3.76 -1.19 -21.57
C ALA A 261 3.14 -0.89 -22.94
N THR A 262 3.35 -1.79 -23.90
CA THR A 262 2.93 -1.62 -25.30
C THR A 262 1.42 -1.70 -25.49
N ARG A 263 0.70 -2.22 -24.50
CA ARG A 263 -0.77 -2.25 -24.49
C ARG A 263 -1.45 -0.96 -24.03
N SER A 264 -0.69 0.06 -23.63
CA SER A 264 -1.23 1.39 -23.33
C SER A 264 -1.65 2.11 -24.62
N TYR A 265 -2.95 2.35 -24.74
CA TYR A 265 -3.70 2.93 -25.87
C TYR A 265 -3.24 4.32 -26.33
N GLY A 266 -3.23 4.54 -27.66
CA GLY A 266 -3.38 5.84 -28.33
C GLY A 266 -2.29 6.90 -28.09
N PRO A 267 -2.09 7.85 -29.02
CA PRO A 267 -1.07 8.90 -28.84
C PRO A 267 -1.37 9.74 -27.58
N GLY A 268 -0.47 9.71 -26.59
CA GLY A 268 -0.51 10.53 -25.37
C GLY A 268 -0.73 9.79 -24.03
N ALA A 269 -0.81 8.47 -24.00
CA ALA A 269 -0.95 7.73 -22.73
C ALA A 269 0.38 7.49 -22.00
N VAL A 270 0.37 7.64 -20.66
CA VAL A 270 1.45 7.17 -19.78
C VAL A 270 1.43 5.62 -19.72
N PRO A 271 2.58 4.93 -19.80
CA PRO A 271 2.62 3.46 -19.80
C PRO A 271 2.03 2.85 -18.52
N ARG A 272 1.37 1.68 -18.63
CA ARG A 272 1.03 0.79 -17.49
C ARG A 272 2.25 0.05 -16.94
N THR A 273 3.44 0.58 -17.16
CA THR A 273 4.64 -0.06 -16.65
C THR A 273 4.56 -0.10 -15.12
N ARG A 274 5.21 -1.10 -14.52
CA ARG A 274 5.92 -0.78 -13.30
C ARG A 274 6.91 0.31 -13.72
N ARG A 275 6.54 1.59 -13.59
CA ARG A 275 7.56 2.65 -13.58
C ARG A 275 8.56 2.12 -12.59
N SER A 276 9.78 1.87 -13.06
CA SER A 276 10.80 1.49 -12.13
C SER A 276 10.74 2.57 -11.05
N ASP A 277 10.73 2.17 -9.79
CA ASP A 277 10.89 3.14 -8.72
C ASP A 277 12.08 4.06 -9.05
N ASN A 278 13.04 3.60 -9.88
CA ASN A 278 14.17 4.33 -10.45
C ASN A 278 13.91 5.52 -11.39
N ASP A 279 12.74 5.78 -11.99
CA ASP A 279 12.62 6.94 -12.91
C ASP A 279 12.49 8.29 -12.18
N ILE A 280 12.18 8.27 -10.88
CA ILE A 280 12.32 9.44 -9.99
C ILE A 280 13.75 9.49 -9.39
N TYR A 281 14.50 8.39 -9.44
CA TYR A 281 15.87 8.32 -8.94
C TYR A 281 16.92 8.52 -10.04
N ALA A 282 16.57 8.50 -11.32
CA ALA A 282 17.53 8.52 -12.43
C ALA A 282 18.36 9.81 -12.52
N GLU A 283 17.89 10.93 -11.96
CA GLU A 283 18.74 12.13 -11.80
C GLU A 283 19.74 12.03 -10.62
N ASN A 284 19.59 11.02 -9.75
CA ASN A 284 20.50 10.71 -8.64
C ASN A 284 21.25 9.37 -8.80
N VAL A 285 20.98 8.56 -9.83
CA VAL A 285 21.63 7.24 -10.06
C VAL A 285 22.94 7.37 -10.85
N SER A 286 23.82 8.28 -10.42
CA SER A 286 25.23 8.20 -10.80
C SER A 286 26.09 7.50 -9.72
N ASN A 287 25.48 6.95 -8.66
CA ASN A 287 26.22 6.34 -7.53
C ASN A 287 25.45 5.23 -6.76
N ASN A 288 24.68 4.35 -7.42
CA ASN A 288 23.92 3.30 -6.72
C ASN A 288 24.81 2.16 -6.19
N LYS A 289 25.34 2.37 -4.99
CA LYS A 289 25.70 1.30 -4.06
C LYS A 289 24.39 0.81 -3.44
N ILE A 290 24.02 -0.45 -3.67
CA ILE A 290 22.91 -1.09 -2.96
C ILE A 290 23.20 -0.99 -1.46
N VAL A 291 22.33 -0.34 -0.69
CA VAL A 291 22.47 -0.19 0.76
C VAL A 291 21.57 -1.25 1.43
N PRO A 292 22.14 -2.20 2.18
CA PRO A 292 21.36 -3.24 2.83
C PRO A 292 20.47 -2.68 3.95
N LEU A 293 19.35 -3.36 4.24
CA LEU A 293 18.55 -3.09 5.44
C LEU A 293 19.32 -3.55 6.69
N THR A 294 19.27 -2.77 7.77
CA THR A 294 19.71 -3.24 9.09
C THR A 294 18.52 -3.87 9.81
N ILE A 295 18.60 -5.18 10.08
CA ILE A 295 17.59 -5.94 10.85
C ILE A 295 18.25 -6.46 12.12
N ILE A 296 17.65 -6.21 13.28
CA ILE A 296 18.11 -6.77 14.57
C ILE A 296 17.04 -7.69 15.12
N LYS A 297 17.25 -9.00 15.01
CA LYS A 297 16.32 -10.01 15.52
C LYS A 297 16.37 -10.05 17.05
N GLY A 298 15.20 -10.07 17.69
CA GLY A 298 15.11 -10.10 19.15
C GLY A 298 15.59 -8.80 19.81
N ALA A 299 15.35 -7.64 19.17
CA ALA A 299 15.53 -6.34 19.81
C ALA A 299 14.52 -6.07 20.96
N GLY A 300 13.62 -7.03 21.25
CA GLY A 300 12.63 -6.96 22.33
C GLY A 300 13.25 -6.76 23.71
N HIS A 301 12.52 -6.06 24.57
CA HIS A 301 12.91 -5.72 25.94
C HIS A 301 13.36 -6.91 26.80
N GLU A 302 12.86 -8.12 26.50
CA GLU A 302 13.18 -9.38 27.15
C GLU A 302 14.67 -9.76 27.09
N HIS A 303 15.46 -9.15 26.20
CA HIS A 303 16.89 -9.44 26.04
C HIS A 303 17.83 -8.38 26.66
N ILE A 304 17.28 -7.37 27.33
CA ILE A 304 18.02 -6.21 27.87
C ILE A 304 17.89 -6.19 29.40
N PRO A 305 18.43 -7.17 30.14
CA PRO A 305 18.29 -7.23 31.60
C PRO A 305 18.90 -5.98 32.24
N ILE A 306 18.22 -5.43 33.24
CA ILE A 306 18.77 -4.34 34.04
C ILE A 306 19.95 -4.91 34.86
N PRO A 307 21.14 -4.28 34.86
CA PRO A 307 22.29 -4.78 35.59
C PRO A 307 22.01 -4.89 37.09
N GLU A 308 22.70 -5.82 37.76
CA GLU A 308 22.54 -5.99 39.21
C GLU A 308 22.86 -4.69 39.96
N GLY A 309 21.98 -4.28 40.87
CA GLY A 309 22.10 -3.01 41.61
C GLY A 309 21.58 -1.77 40.87
N GLU A 310 21.20 -1.89 39.60
CA GLU A 310 20.58 -0.82 38.82
C GLU A 310 19.05 -0.96 38.80
N CYS A 311 18.34 0.16 38.61
CA CYS A 311 16.87 0.17 38.47
C CYS A 311 16.37 0.61 37.08
N ALA A 312 17.30 1.00 36.20
CA ALA A 312 16.98 1.37 34.83
C ALA A 312 18.15 1.05 33.90
N ILE A 313 17.85 0.90 32.61
CA ILE A 313 18.87 0.70 31.57
C ILE A 313 18.40 1.31 30.25
N ILE A 314 19.37 1.78 29.46
CA ILE A 314 19.19 2.11 28.04
C ILE A 314 19.92 1.08 27.19
N ALA A 315 19.39 0.75 26.02
CA ALA A 315 20.06 -0.09 25.05
C ALA A 315 19.88 0.47 23.64
N ASP A 316 20.97 1.02 23.10
CA ASP A 316 21.01 1.53 21.73
C ASP A 316 21.08 0.37 20.73
N PHE A 317 20.13 0.35 19.80
CA PHE A 317 20.03 -0.68 18.76
C PHE A 317 20.79 -0.25 17.52
N HIS A 318 20.41 0.89 16.97
CA HIS A 318 20.93 1.41 15.73
C HIS A 318 21.28 2.88 15.90
N SER A 319 22.32 3.31 15.20
CA SER A 319 22.73 4.71 15.15
C SER A 319 23.20 5.03 13.74
N VAL A 320 22.61 6.05 13.15
CA VAL A 320 23.05 6.60 11.87
C VAL A 320 23.45 8.05 12.06
N LYS A 321 24.63 8.43 11.54
CA LYS A 321 24.97 9.84 11.39
C LYS A 321 24.34 10.34 10.10
N SER A 322 23.48 11.36 10.18
CA SER A 322 22.86 11.96 9.01
C SER A 322 23.93 12.38 7.99
N GLN A 323 23.73 12.00 6.73
CA GLN A 323 24.56 12.42 5.59
C GLN A 323 23.96 13.63 4.85
N SER A 324 22.88 14.21 5.39
CA SER A 324 22.24 15.40 4.82
C SER A 324 23.16 16.62 4.88
N ALA A 325 23.15 17.44 3.84
CA ALA A 325 23.87 18.71 3.80
C ALA A 325 23.31 19.75 4.79
N HIS A 326 22.10 19.53 5.32
CA HIS A 326 21.38 20.50 6.16
C HIS A 326 21.61 20.30 7.66
N SER A 327 22.16 19.16 8.12
CA SER A 327 22.46 18.92 9.54
C SER A 327 23.37 17.70 9.72
N THR A 328 24.24 17.71 10.74
CA THR A 328 25.09 16.57 11.12
C THR A 328 24.65 15.81 12.38
N PRO A 329 23.34 15.64 12.71
CA PRO A 329 22.94 14.95 13.91
C PRO A 329 23.12 13.44 13.73
N TYR A 330 23.30 12.77 14.86
CA TYR A 330 23.05 11.34 14.94
C TYR A 330 21.52 11.11 15.03
N LEU A 331 21.07 9.95 14.58
CA LEU A 331 19.79 9.37 14.98
C LEU A 331 20.12 8.02 15.57
N THR A 332 20.06 7.95 16.90
CA THR A 332 20.23 6.72 17.67
C THR A 332 18.89 6.29 18.22
N THR A 333 18.56 5.01 18.12
CA THR A 333 17.29 4.47 18.60
C THR A 333 17.52 3.30 19.54
N GLY A 334 16.66 3.12 20.53
CA GLY A 334 16.83 2.05 21.51
C GLY A 334 15.62 1.83 22.42
N PHE A 335 15.79 0.95 23.41
CA PHE A 335 14.83 0.79 24.50
C PHE A 335 15.37 1.31 25.82
N TYR A 336 14.51 2.03 26.53
CA TYR A 336 14.66 2.38 27.94
C TYR A 336 13.80 1.43 28.76
N ARG A 337 14.37 0.82 29.80
CA ARG A 337 13.64 0.02 30.78
C ARG A 337 13.85 0.57 32.18
N VAL A 338 12.82 0.50 33.01
CA VAL A 338 12.85 0.90 34.41
C VAL A 338 12.02 -0.07 35.27
N VAL A 339 12.49 -0.33 36.49
CA VAL A 339 11.85 -1.16 37.54
C VAL A 339 11.90 -0.39 38.87
N PRO A 340 11.21 -0.84 39.94
CA PRO A 340 11.18 -0.08 41.18
C PRO A 340 12.58 -0.01 41.79
N GLY A 341 12.98 1.18 42.21
CA GLY A 341 14.30 1.43 42.75
C GLY A 341 14.58 2.92 42.93
N PRO A 342 15.85 3.32 43.14
CA PRO A 342 16.21 4.73 43.30
C PRO A 342 15.79 5.58 42.08
N THR A 343 15.47 6.85 42.33
CA THR A 343 15.22 7.82 41.26
C THR A 343 16.45 7.99 40.37
N ARG A 344 16.24 8.01 39.05
CA ARG A 344 17.30 8.27 38.06
C ARG A 344 17.19 9.68 37.53
N TYR A 345 18.33 10.31 37.28
CA TYR A 345 18.40 11.67 36.77
C TYR A 345 18.87 11.64 35.32
N GLY A 346 18.18 12.38 34.45
CA GLY A 346 18.54 12.58 33.06
C GLY A 346 18.79 14.06 32.80
N GLU A 347 19.97 14.38 32.30
CA GLU A 347 20.32 15.69 31.75
C GLU A 347 20.51 15.55 30.24
N TYR A 348 19.85 16.42 29.48
CA TYR A 348 19.75 16.30 28.03
C TYR A 348 20.58 17.39 27.35
N ASP A 349 21.76 17.05 26.84
CA ASP A 349 22.54 17.89 25.91
C ASP A 349 22.25 17.54 24.43
N TYR A 350 21.20 16.76 24.20
CA TYR A 350 20.67 16.29 22.92
C TYR A 350 19.13 16.27 22.95
N GLU A 351 18.50 16.22 21.78
CA GLU A 351 17.06 15.94 21.68
C GLU A 351 16.78 14.45 21.85
N GLU A 352 15.73 14.13 22.61
CA GLU A 352 15.25 12.76 22.76
C GLU A 352 13.72 12.71 22.72
N THR A 353 13.18 11.67 22.10
CA THR A 353 11.79 11.30 22.26
C THR A 353 11.66 9.92 22.89
N LYS A 354 10.63 9.72 23.71
CA LYS A 354 10.25 8.41 24.27
C LYS A 354 8.80 8.09 23.96
N TYR A 355 8.53 6.84 23.58
CA TYR A 355 7.19 6.29 23.40
C TYR A 355 7.04 5.05 24.30
N VAL A 356 6.12 5.09 25.24
CA VAL A 356 5.95 4.01 26.23
C VAL A 356 5.24 2.84 25.55
N LEU A 357 5.90 1.68 25.57
CA LEU A 357 5.42 0.45 24.95
C LEU A 357 4.66 -0.44 25.94
N LYS A 358 5.11 -0.45 27.20
CA LYS A 358 4.56 -1.32 28.24
C LYS A 358 4.80 -0.73 29.62
N GLY A 359 3.87 -0.99 30.53
CA GLY A 359 4.02 -0.63 31.93
C GLY A 359 3.84 0.86 32.16
N GLN A 360 4.56 1.39 33.15
CA GLN A 360 4.37 2.73 33.66
C GLN A 360 5.72 3.36 34.01
N ILE A 361 5.94 4.61 33.56
CA ILE A 361 7.15 5.40 33.82
C ILE A 361 6.74 6.75 34.40
N ASP A 362 7.23 7.07 35.60
CA ASP A 362 7.10 8.40 36.20
C ASP A 362 8.24 9.27 35.70
N ILE A 363 7.90 10.42 35.11
CA ILE A 363 8.85 11.43 34.66
C ILE A 363 8.54 12.73 35.39
N THR A 364 9.43 13.14 36.30
CA THR A 364 9.37 14.46 36.91
C THR A 364 10.19 15.44 36.09
N ASP A 365 9.53 16.43 35.51
CA ASP A 365 10.18 17.56 34.84
C ASP A 365 10.72 18.52 35.91
N GLU A 366 12.04 18.67 35.99
CA GLU A 366 12.66 19.53 37.01
C GLU A 366 12.39 21.02 36.78
N ALA A 367 12.09 21.43 35.53
CA ALA A 367 11.78 22.82 35.24
C ALA A 367 10.43 23.25 35.84
N THR A 368 9.45 22.33 35.84
CA THR A 368 8.10 22.60 36.36
C THR A 368 7.85 21.99 37.74
N GLY A 369 8.70 21.07 38.18
CA GLY A 369 8.49 20.25 39.39
C GLY A 369 7.34 19.25 39.25
N LYS A 370 6.76 19.09 38.05
CA LYS A 370 5.58 18.25 37.82
C LYS A 370 6.01 16.82 37.48
N THR A 371 5.41 15.86 38.18
CA THR A 371 5.51 14.44 37.82
C THR A 371 4.41 14.05 36.83
N HIS A 372 4.81 13.43 35.73
CA HIS A 372 3.96 12.86 34.71
C HIS A 372 3.98 11.33 34.83
N HIS A 373 2.80 10.72 34.86
CA HIS A 373 2.64 9.28 34.99
C HIS A 373 2.34 8.69 33.61
N LEU A 374 3.38 8.30 32.86
CA LEU A 374 3.21 7.80 31.49
C LEU A 374 2.92 6.29 31.50
N VAL A 375 2.01 5.86 30.64
CA VAL A 375 1.62 4.46 30.41
C VAL A 375 1.73 4.11 28.93
N ALA A 376 1.52 2.83 28.58
CA ALA A 376 1.60 2.37 27.18
C ALA A 376 0.73 3.23 26.24
N GLY A 377 1.33 3.72 25.16
CA GLY A 377 0.72 4.64 24.21
C GLY A 377 1.09 6.12 24.39
N ASP A 378 1.61 6.48 25.57
CA ASP A 378 2.04 7.85 25.86
C ASP A 378 3.40 8.19 25.26
N TRP A 379 3.59 9.47 24.97
CA TRP A 379 4.74 10.02 24.29
C TRP A 379 5.33 11.20 25.06
N ALA A 380 6.66 11.28 25.11
CA ALA A 380 7.41 12.37 25.70
C ALA A 380 8.50 12.87 24.76
N PHE A 381 8.82 14.15 24.88
CA PHE A 381 9.93 14.80 24.20
C PHE A 381 10.78 15.59 25.20
N PHE A 382 12.09 15.49 25.05
CA PHE A 382 13.08 16.17 25.87
C PHE A 382 13.91 17.05 24.94
N HIS A 383 13.87 18.36 25.22
CA HIS A 383 14.65 19.34 24.48
C HIS A 383 16.09 19.38 25.02
N VAL A 384 17.02 19.91 24.22
CA VAL A 384 18.35 20.28 24.73
C VAL A 384 18.18 21.25 25.91
N GLY A 385 18.81 20.92 27.04
CA GLY A 385 18.72 21.62 28.31
C GLY A 385 17.64 21.06 29.26
N SER A 386 16.80 20.12 28.84
CA SER A 386 15.85 19.46 29.74
C SER A 386 16.57 18.70 30.86
N LYS A 387 15.97 18.72 32.05
CA LYS A 387 16.36 17.88 33.19
C LYS A 387 15.13 17.13 33.70
N ALA A 388 15.25 15.83 33.82
CA ALA A 388 14.13 14.98 34.22
C ALA A 388 14.57 13.90 35.22
N GLN A 389 13.65 13.53 36.10
CA GLN A 389 13.81 12.42 37.02
C GLN A 389 12.89 11.27 36.62
N PHE A 390 13.44 10.06 36.58
CA PHE A 390 12.74 8.85 36.16
C PHE A 390 12.58 7.91 37.35
N SER A 391 11.36 7.41 37.54
CA SER A 391 11.06 6.35 38.50
C SER A 391 9.88 5.50 38.02
N THR A 392 9.56 4.44 38.76
CA THR A 392 8.33 3.67 38.56
C THR A 392 7.99 2.94 39.85
N LYS A 393 6.71 2.66 40.08
CA LYS A 393 6.27 1.74 41.14
C LYS A 393 6.16 0.28 40.66
N THR A 394 6.21 0.05 39.35
CA THR A 394 6.01 -1.26 38.74
C THR A 394 7.15 -1.56 37.77
N GLU A 395 6.89 -1.68 36.48
CA GLU A 395 7.91 -1.77 35.45
C GLU A 395 7.51 -0.84 34.31
N GLY A 396 8.48 -0.39 33.52
CA GLY A 396 8.22 0.44 32.34
C GLY A 396 9.21 0.14 31.23
N VAL A 397 8.71 0.14 30.00
CA VAL A 397 9.50 -0.02 28.78
C VAL A 397 9.08 1.05 27.79
N ALA A 398 10.06 1.79 27.26
CA ALA A 398 9.84 2.79 26.22
C ALA A 398 10.81 2.63 25.06
N PHE A 399 10.31 2.80 23.84
CA PHE A 399 11.13 3.12 22.67
C PHE A 399 11.65 4.54 22.79
N TYR A 400 12.90 4.79 22.39
CA TYR A 400 13.41 6.14 22.23
C TYR A 400 14.14 6.34 20.91
N ALA A 401 14.12 7.59 20.45
CA ALA A 401 14.99 8.09 19.41
C ALA A 401 15.69 9.36 19.91
N VAL A 402 17.00 9.46 19.68
CA VAL A 402 17.87 10.47 20.30
C VAL A 402 18.93 10.98 19.33
N THR A 403 19.33 12.25 19.45
CA THR A 403 20.27 12.90 18.53
C THR A 403 21.75 12.86 18.94
N ARG A 404 22.15 11.83 19.70
CA ARG A 404 23.54 11.58 20.13
C ARG A 404 24.16 10.34 19.48
N PRO A 405 25.51 10.19 19.45
CA PRO A 405 26.14 8.93 19.08
C PRO A 405 25.66 7.75 19.93
N LYS A 406 25.75 6.54 19.38
CA LYS A 406 25.53 5.29 20.11
C LYS A 406 26.49 5.14 21.28
N ASN A 407 25.96 4.80 22.45
CA ASN A 407 26.72 4.35 23.61
C ASN A 407 27.26 2.94 23.36
N ASP A 408 28.28 2.53 24.12
CA ASP A 408 28.83 1.17 24.06
C ASP A 408 27.67 0.15 24.04
N GLY A 409 27.57 -0.59 22.93
CA GLY A 409 26.39 -1.40 22.62
C GLY A 409 26.09 -2.40 23.72
N HIS A 410 24.81 -2.68 23.96
CA HIS A 410 24.41 -3.61 25.02
C HIS A 410 24.96 -5.03 24.73
N PRO A 411 25.63 -5.71 25.69
CA PRO A 411 26.35 -6.96 25.43
C PRO A 411 25.45 -8.07 24.88
N ASN A 412 24.20 -8.14 25.33
CA ASN A 412 23.22 -9.12 24.82
C ASN A 412 22.71 -8.83 23.39
N LEU A 413 23.08 -7.70 22.78
CA LEU A 413 22.70 -7.36 21.41
C LEU A 413 23.84 -7.57 20.41
N VAL A 414 25.04 -7.90 20.89
CA VAL A 414 26.20 -8.19 20.05
C VAL A 414 25.90 -9.41 19.16
N GLY A 415 26.05 -9.25 17.85
CA GLY A 415 25.83 -10.32 16.86
C GLY A 415 24.37 -10.67 16.57
N ARG A 416 23.40 -9.90 17.08
CA ARG A 416 21.96 -10.07 16.74
C ARG A 416 21.53 -9.33 15.48
N GLU A 417 22.38 -8.44 14.96
CA GLU A 417 22.20 -7.84 13.64
C GLU A 417 22.34 -8.92 12.57
N GLU A 418 21.41 -8.93 11.62
CA GLU A 418 21.48 -9.86 10.50
C GLU A 418 22.73 -9.57 9.66
N ASP A 419 23.49 -10.63 9.40
CA ASP A 419 24.70 -10.51 8.58
C ASP A 419 24.31 -10.17 7.13
N VAL A 420 24.87 -9.06 6.65
CA VAL A 420 24.75 -8.56 5.29
C VAL A 420 25.43 -9.47 4.26
N SER A 421 26.20 -10.47 4.68
CA SER A 421 26.87 -11.45 3.80
C SER A 421 25.92 -12.37 3.01
N LYS A 422 24.61 -12.31 3.29
CA LYS A 422 23.57 -13.04 2.54
C LYS A 422 22.83 -12.20 1.49
N LEU A 423 23.30 -10.98 1.20
CA LEU A 423 22.74 -10.07 0.20
C LEU A 423 23.57 -10.03 -1.10
#